data_AF-A0A7K9CI61-F1
#
_entry.id   AF-A0A7K9CI61-F1
#
_cell.length_a   1.000
_cell.length_b   1.000
_cell.length_c   1.000
_cell.angle_alpha   90.00
_cell.angle_beta   90.00
_cell.angle_gamma   90.00
#
_symmetry.space_group_name_H-M   'P 1'
#
loop_
_entity.id
_entity.type
_entity.pdbx_description
1 polymer ?
#
loop_
_entity_poly.entity_id
_entity_poly.type
_entity_poly.pdbx_seq_one_letter_code
_entity_poly.pdbx_strand_id
1 'polypeptide(L)'
;ARYQNELAGVDTELLAERFYYQALSVAPQIGMPFNQLGTLAGSKFYNVEATYCYLRCIQSEVSFEGASGNLKRLYDKAAKMYQQLKKAETRRLSPSKKRGKDIKRLLVSFMYLQSLLQPKSR
;
A
#
# COMPACT_ATOMS: atom_id res chain seq x y z
N ALA A 1 -10.83 17.82 -3.24
CA ALA A 1 -10.53 16.67 -4.11
C ALA A 1 -10.85 15.33 -3.42
N ARG A 2 -9.95 14.69 -2.65
CA ARG A 2 -10.22 13.32 -2.10
C ARG A 2 -11.56 13.16 -1.37
N TYR A 3 -11.87 14.01 -0.39
CA TYR A 3 -13.15 13.92 0.32
C TYR A 3 -14.35 14.22 -0.57
N GLN A 4 -14.19 14.99 -1.65
CA GLN A 4 -15.26 15.19 -2.63
C GLN A 4 -15.49 13.92 -3.47
N ASN A 5 -14.44 13.14 -3.76
CA ASN A 5 -14.61 11.81 -4.35
C ASN A 5 -15.39 10.88 -3.39
N GLU A 6 -14.96 10.81 -2.13
CA GLU A 6 -15.56 9.91 -1.14
C GLU A 6 -17.00 10.28 -0.78
N LEU A 7 -17.32 11.58 -0.68
CA LEU A 7 -18.63 12.06 -0.22
C LEU A 7 -19.60 12.39 -1.35
N ALA A 8 -19.09 12.82 -2.51
CA ALA A 8 -19.92 13.27 -3.63
C ALA A 8 -19.77 12.39 -4.89
N GLY A 9 -18.97 11.32 -4.85
CA GLY A 9 -18.80 10.39 -5.96
C GLY A 9 -18.17 11.02 -7.22
N VAL A 10 -17.51 12.17 -7.06
CA VAL A 10 -16.87 12.89 -8.17
C VAL A 10 -15.48 12.32 -8.38
N ASP A 11 -15.23 11.72 -9.55
CA ASP A 11 -13.93 11.12 -9.90
C ASP A 11 -12.81 12.17 -9.94
N THR A 12 -12.26 12.41 -8.75
CA THR A 12 -11.22 13.41 -8.47
C THR A 12 -10.00 12.74 -7.85
N GLU A 13 -9.89 11.40 -7.92
CA GLU A 13 -8.75 10.64 -7.42
C GLU A 13 -7.46 11.11 -8.09
N LEU A 14 -7.44 11.18 -9.42
CA LEU A 14 -6.28 11.65 -10.21
C LEU A 14 -5.91 13.10 -9.88
N LEU A 15 -6.91 13.95 -9.64
CA LEU A 15 -6.67 15.34 -9.26
C LEU A 15 -6.08 15.44 -7.84
N ALA A 16 -6.59 14.65 -6.90
CA ALA A 16 -6.05 14.58 -5.54
C ALA A 16 -4.61 14.07 -5.55
N GLU A 17 -4.34 13.00 -6.31
CA GLU A 17 -3.02 12.43 -6.51
C GLU A 17 -2.04 13.47 -7.06
N ARG A 18 -2.43 14.18 -8.13
CA ARG A 18 -1.63 15.26 -8.71
C ARG A 18 -1.29 16.34 -7.67
N PHE A 19 -2.26 16.79 -6.87
CA PHE A 19 -2.00 17.79 -5.83
C PHE A 19 -1.04 17.30 -4.76
N TYR A 20 -1.12 16.04 -4.35
CA TYR A 20 -0.17 15.49 -3.38
C TYR A 20 1.24 15.36 -3.94
N TYR A 21 1.41 14.99 -5.21
CA TYR A 21 2.73 15.02 -5.86
C TYR A 21 3.28 16.44 -5.99
N GLN A 22 2.44 17.44 -6.30
CA GLN A 22 2.86 18.84 -6.31
C GLN A 22 3.29 19.30 -4.91
N ALA A 23 2.57 18.94 -3.85
CA ALA A 23 2.98 19.24 -2.48
C ALA A 23 4.36 18.65 -2.15
N LEU A 24 4.63 17.42 -2.59
CA LEU A 24 5.95 16.78 -2.42
C LEU A 24 7.07 17.47 -3.20
N SER A 25 6.77 18.08 -4.36
CA SER A 25 7.77 18.83 -5.12
C SER A 25 8.19 20.14 -4.43
N VAL A 26 7.33 20.69 -3.57
CA VAL A 26 7.59 21.92 -2.80
C VAL A 26 8.22 21.61 -1.44
N ALA A 27 7.74 20.58 -0.75
CA ALA A 27 8.19 20.22 0.60
C ALA A 27 8.34 18.69 0.77
N PRO A 28 9.41 18.08 0.23
CA PRO A 28 9.60 16.63 0.25
C PRO A 28 9.86 16.05 1.65
N GLN A 29 10.25 16.89 2.60
CA GLN A 29 10.50 16.53 3.99
C GLN A 29 9.22 16.29 4.80
N ILE A 30 8.06 16.71 4.29
CA ILE A 30 6.76 16.51 4.93
C ILE A 30 6.19 15.16 4.53
N GLY A 31 5.92 14.30 5.52
CA GLY A 31 5.42 12.94 5.30
C GLY A 31 3.95 12.86 4.93
N MET A 32 3.13 13.82 5.38
CA MET A 32 1.67 13.76 5.23
C MET A 32 1.17 13.53 3.79
N PRO A 33 1.70 14.18 2.73
CA PRO A 33 1.31 13.87 1.36
C PRO A 33 1.51 12.40 0.99
N PHE A 34 2.58 11.74 1.47
CA PHE A 34 2.76 10.30 1.26
C PHE A 34 1.67 9.47 1.94
N ASN A 35 1.26 9.79 3.18
CA ASN A 35 0.14 9.09 3.82
C ASN A 35 -1.15 9.19 2.97
N GLN A 36 -1.40 10.35 2.37
CA GLN A 36 -2.55 10.56 1.52
C GLN A 36 -2.45 9.78 0.21
N LEU A 37 -1.28 9.78 -0.44
CA LEU A 37 -1.01 8.95 -1.61
C LEU A 37 -1.17 7.46 -1.30
N GLY A 38 -0.75 7.00 -0.11
CA GLY A 38 -0.94 5.62 0.32
C GLY A 38 -2.43 5.24 0.49
N THR A 39 -3.25 6.20 0.92
CA THR A 39 -4.71 6.01 0.99
C THR A 39 -5.32 5.93 -0.40
N LEU A 40 -4.93 6.82 -1.33
CA LEU A 40 -5.41 6.81 -2.73
C LEU A 40 -4.94 5.55 -3.49
N ALA A 41 -3.72 5.07 -3.22
CA ALA A 41 -3.21 3.85 -3.84
C ALA A 41 -4.06 2.60 -3.50
N GLY A 42 -4.72 2.60 -2.34
CA GLY A 42 -5.64 1.55 -1.93
C GLY A 42 -4.99 0.16 -1.99
N SER A 43 -5.58 -0.75 -2.78
CA SER A 43 -5.06 -2.11 -2.96
C SER A 43 -4.27 -2.34 -4.26
N LYS A 44 -3.87 -1.25 -4.95
CA LYS A 44 -3.03 -1.34 -6.16
C LYS A 44 -1.80 -2.22 -5.86
N PHE A 45 -1.51 -3.13 -6.80
CA PHE A 45 -0.42 -4.10 -6.70
C PHE A 45 -0.37 -4.89 -5.36
N TYR A 46 -1.53 -5.32 -4.87
CA TYR A 46 -1.66 -6.01 -3.58
C TYR A 46 -1.14 -5.20 -2.39
N ASN A 47 -1.45 -3.90 -2.41
CA ASN A 47 -1.09 -2.88 -1.41
C ASN A 47 0.41 -2.53 -1.34
N VAL A 48 1.24 -2.97 -2.31
CA VAL A 48 2.68 -2.65 -2.33
C VAL A 48 2.92 -1.15 -2.47
N GLU A 49 2.17 -0.48 -3.34
CA GLU A 49 2.29 0.97 -3.55
C GLU A 49 1.87 1.75 -2.30
N ALA A 50 0.73 1.39 -1.69
CA ALA A 50 0.30 1.99 -0.43
C ALA A 50 1.32 1.79 0.70
N THR A 51 1.94 0.62 0.78
CA THR A 51 3.00 0.30 1.76
C THR A 51 4.22 1.19 1.57
N TYR A 52 4.69 1.35 0.33
CA TYR A 52 5.78 2.26 0.01
C TYR A 52 5.46 3.68 0.49
N CYS A 53 4.27 4.19 0.18
CA CYS A 53 3.84 5.52 0.60
C CYS A 53 3.81 5.66 2.14
N TYR A 54 3.27 4.70 2.88
CA TYR A 54 3.28 4.78 4.35
C TYR A 54 4.71 4.71 4.93
N LEU A 55 5.59 3.87 4.37
CA LEU A 55 7.00 3.85 4.78
C LEU A 55 7.69 5.19 4.52
N ARG A 56 7.47 5.81 3.35
CA ARG A 56 7.99 7.15 3.03
C ARG A 56 7.48 8.20 4.01
N CYS A 57 6.20 8.16 4.37
CA CYS A 57 5.63 9.05 5.37
C CYS A 57 6.30 8.92 6.75
N ILE A 58 6.59 7.69 7.17
CA ILE A 58 7.23 7.40 8.47
C ILE A 58 8.69 7.87 8.48
N GLN A 59 9.38 7.75 7.35
CA GLN A 59 10.80 8.09 7.19
C GLN A 59 11.07 9.56 6.86
N SER A 60 10.03 10.36 6.58
CA SER A 60 10.13 11.80 6.38
C SER A 60 10.57 12.51 7.67
N GLU A 61 11.29 13.64 7.53
CA GLU A 61 11.74 14.47 8.66
C GLU A 61 10.54 14.91 9.52
N VAL A 62 9.45 15.32 8.87
CA VAL A 62 8.17 15.57 9.53
C VAL A 62 7.23 14.42 9.23
N SER A 63 7.32 13.37 10.05
CA SER A 63 6.46 12.18 9.92
C SER A 63 5.02 12.44 10.38
N PHE A 64 4.11 11.56 9.97
CA PHE A 64 2.73 11.53 10.48
C PHE A 64 2.47 10.19 11.17
N GLU A 65 2.19 10.25 12.47
CA GLU A 65 2.07 9.07 13.34
C GLU A 65 1.02 8.05 12.84
N GLY A 66 -0.07 8.54 12.24
CA GLY A 66 -1.13 7.69 11.70
C GLY A 66 -0.68 6.72 10.59
N ALA A 67 0.46 7.01 9.91
CA ALA A 67 1.00 6.14 8.87
C ALA A 67 1.46 4.78 9.42
N SER A 68 1.97 4.71 10.66
CA SER A 68 2.36 3.45 11.30
C SER A 68 1.18 2.51 11.50
N GLY A 69 0.03 3.05 11.91
CA GLY A 69 -1.21 2.30 12.05
C GLY A 69 -1.74 1.80 10.70
N ASN A 70 -1.66 2.63 9.66
CA ASN A 70 -1.99 2.24 8.29
C ASN A 70 -1.10 1.09 7.79
N LEU A 71 0.22 1.21 7.97
CA LEU A 71 1.19 0.21 7.57
C LEU A 71 0.96 -1.14 8.27
N LYS A 72 0.73 -1.12 9.59
CA LYS A 72 0.42 -2.32 10.37
C LYS A 72 -0.80 -3.06 9.80
N ARG A 73 -1.88 -2.36 9.46
CA ARG A 73 -3.08 -2.96 8.85
C ARG A 73 -2.77 -3.64 7.51
N LEU A 74 -1.90 -3.05 6.69
CA LEU A 74 -1.49 -3.66 5.42
C LEU A 74 -0.68 -4.95 5.64
N TYR A 75 0.21 -4.96 6.62
CA TYR A 75 0.98 -6.15 7.00
C TYR A 75 0.09 -7.27 7.54
N ASP A 76 -0.88 -6.96 8.41
CA ASP A 76 -1.85 -7.95 8.89
C ASP A 76 -2.67 -8.55 7.73
N LYS A 77 -3.05 -7.72 6.75
CA LYS A 77 -3.74 -8.17 5.53
C LYS A 77 -2.84 -9.06 4.67
N ALA A 78 -1.56 -8.71 4.51
CA ALA A 78 -0.59 -9.50 3.76
C ALA A 78 -0.37 -10.89 4.39
N ALA A 79 -0.25 -10.96 5.72
CA ALA A 79 -0.14 -12.21 6.45
C ALA A 79 -1.35 -13.14 6.18
N LYS A 80 -2.57 -12.61 6.27
CA LYS A 80 -3.79 -13.36 5.95
C LYS A 80 -3.80 -13.87 4.50
N MET A 81 -3.46 -13.01 3.54
CA MET A 81 -3.39 -13.38 2.13
C MET A 81 -2.32 -14.45 1.86
N TYR A 82 -1.17 -14.36 2.51
CA TYR A 82 -0.09 -15.34 2.37
C TYR A 82 -0.52 -16.73 2.85
N GLN A 83 -1.22 -16.82 3.99
CA GLN A 83 -1.76 -18.09 4.49
C GLN A 83 -2.78 -18.71 3.52
N GLN A 84 -3.59 -17.89 2.84
CA GLN A 84 -4.52 -18.37 1.82
C GLN A 84 -3.78 -18.92 0.58
N LEU A 85 -2.68 -18.28 0.17
CA LEU A 85 -1.89 -18.74 -0.97
C LEU A 85 -1.27 -20.13 -0.72
N LYS A 86 -0.78 -20.40 0.48
CA LYS A 86 -0.23 -21.72 0.86
C LYS A 86 -1.25 -22.84 0.71
N LYS A 87 -2.54 -22.56 0.90
CA LYS A 87 -3.62 -23.56 0.79
C LYS A 87 -4.06 -23.85 -0.66
N ALA A 88 -3.69 -23.01 -1.63
CA ALA A 88 -4.25 -23.01 -2.99
C ALA A 88 -3.32 -23.62 -4.06
N GLU A 89 -2.33 -24.43 -3.69
CA GLU A 89 -1.29 -24.90 -4.62
C GLU A 89 -1.75 -25.97 -5.63
N THR A 90 -2.89 -26.62 -5.43
CA THR A 90 -3.19 -27.93 -6.06
C THR A 90 -3.93 -27.93 -7.42
N ARG A 91 -4.09 -26.81 -8.13
CA ARG A 91 -4.86 -26.77 -9.40
C ARG A 91 -4.01 -26.40 -10.61
N ARG A 92 -4.09 -27.20 -11.69
CA ARG A 92 -3.56 -26.85 -13.02
C ARG A 92 -4.32 -25.64 -13.56
N LEU A 93 -3.59 -24.62 -14.02
CA LEU A 93 -4.14 -23.36 -14.54
C LEU A 93 -3.67 -23.13 -15.98
N SER A 94 -4.43 -22.36 -16.75
CA SER A 94 -3.98 -21.85 -18.05
C SER A 94 -2.77 -20.90 -17.86
N PRO A 95 -1.92 -20.70 -18.90
CA PRO A 95 -0.73 -19.85 -18.80
C PRO A 95 -1.03 -18.41 -18.32
N SER A 96 -2.11 -17.79 -18.78
CA SER A 96 -2.51 -16.43 -18.36
C SER A 96 -2.93 -16.38 -16.87
N LYS A 97 -3.72 -17.35 -16.42
CA LYS A 97 -4.11 -17.49 -15.01
C LYS A 97 -2.91 -17.83 -14.12
N LYS A 98 -1.94 -18.59 -14.64
CA LYS A 98 -0.68 -18.90 -13.96
C LYS A 98 0.14 -17.63 -13.73
N ARG A 99 0.36 -16.80 -14.75
CA ARG A 99 1.10 -15.53 -14.61
C ARG A 99 0.49 -14.61 -13.53
N GLY A 100 -0.83 -14.43 -13.55
CA GLY A 100 -1.51 -13.62 -12.52
C GLY A 100 -1.35 -14.19 -11.11
N LYS A 101 -1.41 -15.52 -10.96
CA LYS A 101 -1.15 -16.21 -9.68
C LYS A 101 0.29 -16.03 -9.21
N ASP A 102 1.26 -16.13 -10.12
CA ASP A 102 2.68 -16.00 -9.78
C ASP A 102 3.01 -14.56 -9.35
N ILE A 103 2.49 -13.55 -10.05
CA ILE A 103 2.62 -12.13 -9.66
C ILE A 103 1.97 -11.90 -8.28
N LYS A 104 0.76 -12.42 -8.06
CA LYS A 104 0.09 -12.34 -6.75
C LYS A 104 0.95 -12.97 -5.66
N ARG A 105 1.48 -14.17 -5.92
CA ARG A 105 2.32 -14.90 -4.95
C ARG A 105 3.56 -14.10 -4.62
N LEU A 106 4.23 -13.52 -5.61
CA LEU A 106 5.41 -12.68 -5.42
C LEU A 106 5.09 -11.47 -4.52
N LEU A 107 4.11 -10.66 -4.92
CA LEU A 107 3.80 -9.40 -4.23
C LEU A 107 3.28 -9.61 -2.80
N VAL A 108 2.42 -10.61 -2.60
CA VAL A 108 1.93 -10.96 -1.25
C VAL A 108 3.05 -11.54 -0.38
N SER A 109 3.93 -12.38 -0.93
CA SER A 109 5.06 -12.93 -0.17
C SER A 109 6.07 -11.86 0.20
N PHE A 110 6.33 -10.92 -0.71
CA PHE A 110 7.18 -9.75 -0.45
C PHE A 110 6.63 -8.91 0.71
N MET A 111 5.33 -8.58 0.67
CA MET A 111 4.64 -7.84 1.72
C MET A 111 4.66 -8.57 3.07
N TYR A 112 4.43 -9.89 3.06
CA TYR A 112 4.48 -10.69 4.27
C TYR A 112 5.91 -10.77 4.83
N LEU A 113 6.94 -10.95 4.00
CA LEU A 113 8.32 -10.94 4.45
C LEU A 113 8.68 -9.61 5.11
N GLN A 114 8.29 -8.48 4.51
CA GLN A 114 8.49 -7.17 5.14
C GLN A 114 7.82 -7.05 6.50
N SER A 115 6.63 -7.63 6.70
CA SER A 115 5.95 -7.62 8.00
C SER A 115 6.74 -8.35 9.09
N LEU A 116 7.44 -9.43 8.73
CA LEU A 116 8.26 -10.20 9.66
C LEU A 116 9.57 -9.50 10.01
N LEU A 117 10.05 -8.64 9.12
CA LEU A 117 11.31 -7.91 9.26
C LEU A 117 11.13 -6.53 9.92
N GLN A 118 9.91 -6.16 10.31
CA GLN A 118 9.71 -4.92 11.06
C GLN A 118 10.44 -4.99 12.41
N PRO A 119 11.13 -3.91 12.82
CA PRO A 119 11.74 -3.87 14.14
C PRO A 119 10.67 -4.11 15.19
N LYS A 120 10.93 -5.03 16.13
CA LYS A 120 10.05 -5.17 17.30
C LYS A 120 10.14 -3.88 18.10
N SER A 121 8.99 -3.28 18.38
CA SER A 121 8.89 -2.17 19.35
C SER A 121 9.56 -2.63 20.65
N ARG A 122 10.55 -1.86 21.13
CA ARG A 122 11.14 -2.06 22.47
C ARG A 122 10.11 -1.75 23.54
#